data_AF-A0A8B6HHB7-F1
#
_entry.id   AF-A0A8B6HHB7-F1
#
_cell.length_a   1.000
_cell.length_b   1.000
_cell.length_c   1.000
_cell.angle_alpha   90.00
_cell.angle_beta   90.00
_cell.angle_gamma   90.00
#
_symmetry.space_group_name_H-M   'P 1'
#
loop_
_entity.id
_entity.type
_entity.pdbx_description
1 polymer ?
#
loop_
_entity_poly.entity_id
_entity_poly.type
_entity_poly.pdbx_seq_one_letter_code
_entity_poly.pdbx_strand_id
1 'polypeptide(L)'
;MTSLKQQHQALDCFADDCLLFRRIRNTADADLLQKDLTSLEKWEKEWQMCFHPEKCTVIRVSGRRHQHQTSYTLHGHTLETIDSGKYLGLTINKDLTWTNHINQTIGKASKTLGFLRRNLGRCTPATKATAYSTLVRPTLEYASPVWDPHQITTIRDIEQVQRRAARFVYSCYQDNSPGCVTKLLGPTSVGITATQTMETESCAVLQDSTSDDCH
;
A
#
# COMPACT_ATOMS: atom_id res chain seq x y z
N MET A 1 -24.81 -15.50 11.69
CA MET A 1 -24.44 -16.49 10.64
C MET A 1 -25.65 -16.75 9.74
N THR A 2 -25.85 -15.92 8.73
CA THR A 2 -26.61 -16.22 7.49
C THR A 2 -26.38 -15.01 6.59
N SER A 3 -25.40 -15.11 5.69
CA SER A 3 -25.65 -15.50 4.30
C SER A 3 -26.20 -14.34 3.48
N LEU A 4 -25.29 -13.53 2.95
CA LEU A 4 -25.43 -12.81 1.67
C LEU A 4 -24.03 -12.35 1.22
N LYS A 5 -23.14 -13.33 1.00
CA LYS A 5 -21.95 -13.14 0.16
C LYS A 5 -22.38 -13.25 -1.29
N GLN A 6 -23.00 -12.20 -1.83
CA GLN A 6 -22.98 -11.85 -3.26
C GLN A 6 -23.87 -10.62 -3.50
N GLN A 7 -23.25 -9.45 -3.47
CA GLN A 7 -23.46 -8.39 -4.46
C GLN A 7 -22.23 -7.46 -4.44
N HIS A 8 -21.72 -7.17 -5.63
CA HIS A 8 -20.42 -6.57 -5.93
C HIS A 8 -20.31 -5.09 -5.49
N GLN A 9 -20.26 -4.82 -4.19
CA GLN A 9 -19.94 -3.50 -3.66
C GLN A 9 -19.32 -3.65 -2.29
N ALA A 10 -18.15 -3.06 -2.10
CA ALA A 10 -17.59 -2.87 -0.77
C ALA A 10 -17.10 -1.43 -0.66
N LEU A 11 -17.63 -0.77 0.36
CA LEU A 11 -17.18 0.51 0.88
C LEU A 11 -16.41 0.20 2.14
N ASP A 12 -15.11 0.48 2.14
CA ASP A 12 -14.27 0.34 3.31
C ASP A 12 -13.80 1.73 3.72
N CYS A 13 -14.14 2.18 4.91
CA CYS A 13 -13.65 3.45 5.44
C CYS A 13 -12.69 3.20 6.60
N PHE A 14 -11.58 3.93 6.61
CA PHE A 14 -10.57 3.91 7.64
C PHE A 14 -10.20 5.35 8.00
N ALA A 15 -10.62 5.78 9.20
CA ALA A 15 -10.51 7.18 9.62
C ALA A 15 -11.14 8.12 8.58
N ASP A 16 -10.31 8.93 7.93
CA ASP A 16 -10.64 9.87 6.87
C ASP A 16 -10.52 9.27 5.46
N ASP A 17 -9.85 8.13 5.25
CA ASP A 17 -9.79 7.51 3.92
C ASP A 17 -11.01 6.58 3.68
N CYS A 18 -11.68 6.68 2.53
CA CYS A 18 -12.79 5.78 2.14
C CYS A 18 -12.56 5.14 0.77
N LEU A 19 -12.47 3.81 0.72
CA LEU A 19 -12.33 3.05 -0.51
C LEU A 19 -13.70 2.59 -1.00
N LEU A 20 -14.10 3.01 -2.21
CA LEU A 20 -15.28 2.50 -2.88
C LEU A 20 -14.85 1.69 -4.11
N PHE A 21 -15.14 0.38 -4.11
CA PHE A 21 -14.80 -0.45 -5.25
C PHE A 21 -15.98 -1.26 -5.77
N ARG A 22 -15.98 -1.40 -7.11
CA ARG A 22 -17.02 -2.11 -7.85
C ARG A 22 -16.39 -2.71 -9.11
N ARG A 23 -16.78 -3.94 -9.41
CA ARG A 23 -16.39 -4.60 -10.66
C ARG A 23 -17.24 -4.07 -11.81
N ILE A 24 -16.59 -3.46 -12.81
CA ILE A 24 -17.27 -2.90 -13.99
C ILE A 24 -17.11 -3.85 -15.18
N ARG A 25 -18.22 -4.40 -15.70
CA ARG A 25 -18.22 -5.26 -16.90
C ARG A 25 -18.92 -4.61 -18.08
N ASN A 26 -19.90 -3.74 -17.82
CA ASN A 26 -20.67 -3.03 -18.83
C ASN A 26 -20.91 -1.57 -18.41
N THR A 27 -21.56 -0.78 -19.26
CA THR A 27 -21.91 0.62 -18.97
C THR A 27 -22.88 0.74 -17.80
N ALA A 28 -23.81 -0.21 -17.64
CA ALA A 28 -24.76 -0.22 -16.52
C ALA A 28 -24.04 -0.33 -15.16
N ASP A 29 -22.97 -1.13 -15.06
CA ASP A 29 -22.14 -1.22 -13.84
C ASP A 29 -21.43 0.10 -13.54
N ALA A 30 -21.04 0.83 -14.59
CA ALA A 30 -20.44 2.15 -14.44
C ALA A 30 -21.47 3.18 -13.94
N ASP A 31 -22.70 3.13 -14.46
CA ASP A 31 -23.81 3.98 -13.97
C ASP A 31 -24.16 3.65 -12.51
N LEU A 32 -24.08 2.37 -12.13
CA LEU A 32 -24.28 1.97 -10.74
C LEU A 32 -23.16 2.50 -9.82
N LEU A 33 -21.90 2.57 -10.27
CA LEU A 33 -20.84 3.19 -9.49
C LEU A 33 -21.11 4.69 -9.28
N GLN A 34 -21.60 5.39 -10.30
CA GLN A 34 -22.02 6.79 -10.16
C GLN A 34 -23.20 6.95 -9.20
N LYS A 35 -24.15 6.00 -9.21
CA LYS A 35 -25.26 5.95 -8.25
C LYS A 35 -24.77 5.73 -6.81
N ASP A 36 -23.74 4.90 -6.62
CA ASP A 36 -23.10 4.71 -5.32
C ASP A 36 -22.44 6.00 -4.83
N LEU A 37 -21.69 6.70 -5.69
CA LEU A 37 -21.09 8.00 -5.37
C LEU A 37 -22.16 9.03 -4.97
N THR A 38 -23.29 9.06 -5.69
CA THR A 38 -24.42 9.94 -5.36
C THR A 38 -25.07 9.57 -4.02
N SER A 39 -25.05 8.28 -3.66
CA SER A 39 -25.57 7.82 -2.37
C SER A 39 -24.60 8.16 -1.23
N LEU A 40 -23.30 8.06 -1.48
CA LEU A 40 -22.26 8.55 -0.58
C LEU A 40 -22.40 10.05 -0.34
N GLU A 41 -22.65 10.85 -1.38
CA GLU A 41 -22.87 12.30 -1.25
C GLU A 41 -24.08 12.65 -0.37
N LYS A 42 -25.07 11.76 -0.26
CA LYS A 42 -26.19 11.95 0.68
C LYS A 42 -25.80 11.53 2.08
N TRP A 43 -25.12 10.40 2.20
CA TRP A 43 -24.64 9.88 3.47
C TRP A 43 -23.68 10.87 4.15
N GLU A 44 -22.70 11.43 3.45
CA GLU A 44 -21.78 12.42 4.05
C GLU A 44 -22.51 13.66 4.58
N LYS A 45 -23.59 14.11 3.93
CA LYS A 45 -24.41 15.24 4.42
C LYS A 45 -25.15 14.89 5.71
N GLU A 46 -25.64 13.66 5.84
CA GLU A 46 -26.29 13.18 7.07
C GLU A 46 -25.31 13.05 8.23
N TRP A 47 -24.09 12.60 7.95
CA TRP A 47 -23.06 12.31 8.95
C TRP A 47 -22.05 13.46 9.15
N GLN A 48 -22.22 14.58 8.43
CA GLN A 48 -21.33 15.74 8.45
C GLN A 48 -19.86 15.38 8.12
N MET A 49 -19.66 14.42 7.21
CA MET A 49 -18.35 13.91 6.76
C MET A 49 -18.09 14.29 5.30
N CYS A 50 -17.92 15.58 5.01
CA CYS A 50 -17.83 16.09 3.63
C CYS A 50 -16.55 15.62 2.91
N PHE A 51 -16.71 14.91 1.78
CA PHE A 51 -15.61 14.53 0.91
C PHE A 51 -15.03 15.73 0.16
N HIS A 52 -13.70 15.78 0.05
CA HIS A 52 -13.01 16.80 -0.74
C HIS A 52 -12.79 16.33 -2.19
N PRO A 53 -13.54 16.84 -3.19
CA PRO A 53 -13.56 16.24 -4.53
C PRO A 53 -12.22 16.32 -5.27
N GLU A 54 -11.40 17.33 -4.98
CA GLU A 54 -10.08 17.50 -5.59
C GLU A 54 -9.05 16.46 -5.11
N LYS A 55 -9.26 15.88 -3.92
CA LYS A 55 -8.40 14.83 -3.35
C LYS A 55 -8.89 13.42 -3.71
N CYS A 56 -10.14 13.31 -4.14
CA CYS A 56 -10.74 12.06 -4.56
C CYS A 56 -10.24 11.68 -5.96
N THR A 57 -9.75 10.45 -6.11
CA THR A 57 -9.17 9.97 -7.37
C THR A 57 -9.77 8.64 -7.78
N VAL A 58 -9.81 8.38 -9.08
CA VAL A 58 -10.30 7.11 -9.60
C VAL A 58 -9.12 6.34 -10.15
N ILE A 59 -8.89 5.15 -9.60
CA ILE A 59 -7.95 4.20 -10.20
C ILE A 59 -8.76 3.17 -10.97
N ARG A 60 -8.29 2.84 -12.18
CA ARG A 60 -8.92 1.80 -12.99
C ARG A 60 -7.98 0.64 -13.12
N VAL A 61 -8.28 -0.40 -12.36
CA VAL A 61 -7.52 -1.62 -12.42
C VAL A 61 -8.14 -2.56 -13.44
N SER A 62 -7.39 -2.89 -14.49
CA SER A 62 -7.82 -3.83 -15.54
C SER A 62 -6.63 -4.39 -16.30
N GLY A 63 -6.65 -5.70 -16.55
CA GLY A 63 -5.68 -6.37 -17.44
C GLY A 63 -5.97 -6.19 -18.94
N ARG A 64 -7.06 -5.48 -19.32
CA ARG A 64 -7.48 -5.32 -20.72
C ARG A 64 -7.07 -3.95 -21.27
N ARG A 65 -6.55 -3.94 -22.51
CA ARG A 65 -6.10 -2.72 -23.22
C ARG A 65 -7.23 -1.75 -23.63
N HIS A 66 -8.45 -2.24 -23.83
CA HIS A 66 -9.60 -1.40 -24.17
C HIS A 66 -10.50 -1.24 -22.94
N GLN A 67 -10.56 -0.02 -22.42
CA GLN A 67 -11.35 0.35 -21.26
C GLN A 67 -12.46 1.31 -21.68
N HIS A 68 -13.66 1.12 -21.14
CA HIS A 68 -14.71 2.13 -21.23
C HIS A 68 -14.27 3.38 -20.48
N GLN A 69 -14.14 4.50 -21.17
CA GLN A 69 -13.76 5.79 -20.58
C GLN A 69 -14.99 6.45 -19.94
N THR A 70 -15.41 5.97 -18.77
CA THR A 70 -16.51 6.59 -18.00
C THR A 70 -15.96 7.55 -16.95
N SER A 71 -16.19 8.85 -17.11
CA SER A 71 -15.89 9.84 -16.06
C SER A 71 -16.88 9.71 -14.90
N TYR A 72 -16.38 9.93 -13.69
CA TYR A 72 -17.18 9.95 -12.48
C TYR A 72 -17.21 11.35 -11.89
N THR A 73 -18.32 11.71 -11.26
CA THR A 73 -18.50 13.01 -10.62
C THR A 73 -18.86 12.86 -9.15
N LEU A 74 -18.35 13.77 -8.33
CA LEU A 74 -18.65 13.89 -6.90
C LEU A 74 -18.80 15.38 -6.59
N HIS A 75 -19.91 15.80 -5.97
CA HIS A 75 -20.18 17.23 -5.72
C HIS A 75 -20.16 18.11 -6.98
N GLY A 76 -20.54 17.55 -8.13
CA GLY A 76 -20.44 18.22 -9.43
C GLY A 76 -19.01 18.37 -9.99
N HIS A 77 -17.99 17.94 -9.24
CA HIS A 77 -16.60 17.91 -9.69
C HIS A 77 -16.29 16.57 -10.40
N THR A 78 -15.61 16.62 -11.54
CA THR A 78 -15.18 15.40 -12.25
C THR A 78 -13.91 14.84 -11.61
N LEU A 79 -13.98 13.60 -11.12
CA LEU A 79 -12.85 12.94 -10.46
C LEU A 79 -11.72 12.65 -11.46
N GLU A 80 -10.49 12.96 -11.06
CA GLU A 80 -9.31 12.65 -11.86
C GLU A 80 -9.08 11.14 -11.91
N THR A 81 -8.83 10.61 -13.12
CA THR A 81 -8.41 9.22 -13.28
C THR A 81 -6.89 9.14 -13.29
N ILE A 82 -6.32 8.41 -12.33
CA ILE A 82 -4.87 8.25 -12.17
C ILE A 82 -4.44 6.80 -12.35
N ASP A 83 -3.19 6.62 -12.80
CA ASP A 83 -2.59 5.29 -13.00
C ASP A 83 -2.01 4.69 -11.71
N SER A 84 -1.69 5.52 -10.73
CA SER A 84 -1.07 5.14 -9.47
C SER A 84 -1.49 6.08 -8.36
N GLY A 85 -2.07 5.55 -7.28
CA GLY A 85 -2.53 6.33 -6.13
C GLY A 85 -2.08 5.72 -4.81
N LYS A 86 -2.06 6.54 -3.76
CA LYS A 86 -1.72 6.09 -2.41
C LYS A 86 -2.98 5.80 -1.62
N TYR A 87 -2.96 4.73 -0.84
CA TYR A 87 -4.04 4.35 0.07
C TYR A 87 -3.43 3.70 1.31
N LEU A 88 -3.66 4.24 2.50
CA LEU A 88 -3.12 3.71 3.77
C LEU A 88 -1.61 3.40 3.75
N GLY A 89 -0.82 4.24 3.07
CA GLY A 89 0.63 4.07 2.92
C GLY A 89 1.08 3.05 1.86
N LEU A 90 0.14 2.35 1.22
CA LEU A 90 0.37 1.53 0.03
C LEU A 90 0.26 2.36 -1.24
N THR A 91 0.98 1.94 -2.28
CA THR A 91 0.89 2.56 -3.62
C THR A 91 0.23 1.54 -4.54
N ILE A 92 -1.02 1.80 -4.93
CA ILE A 92 -1.81 0.94 -5.80
C ILE A 92 -1.64 1.42 -7.23
N ASN A 93 -1.25 0.52 -8.13
CA ASN A 93 -1.11 0.80 -9.55
C ASN A 93 -2.29 0.19 -10.32
N LYS A 94 -2.63 0.77 -11.48
CA LYS A 94 -3.65 0.25 -12.42
C LYS A 94 -3.42 -1.21 -12.83
N ASP A 95 -2.18 -1.66 -12.85
CA ASP A 95 -1.83 -3.03 -13.27
C ASP A 95 -1.76 -4.01 -12.07
N LEU A 96 -2.07 -3.54 -10.84
CA LEU A 96 -1.85 -4.24 -9.56
C LEU A 96 -0.41 -4.75 -9.38
N THR A 97 0.55 -4.16 -10.09
CA THR A 97 1.95 -4.50 -9.92
C THR A 97 2.51 -3.80 -8.69
N TRP A 98 3.07 -4.58 -7.76
CA TRP A 98 3.64 -4.05 -6.52
C TRP A 98 5.07 -3.52 -6.66
N THR A 99 5.69 -3.65 -7.85
CA THR A 99 7.10 -3.26 -8.08
C THR A 99 7.39 -1.82 -7.69
N ASN A 100 6.51 -0.86 -8.05
CA ASN A 100 6.67 0.54 -7.67
C ASN A 100 6.63 0.73 -6.15
N HIS A 101 5.61 0.15 -5.49
CA HIS A 101 5.47 0.22 -4.04
C HIS A 101 6.70 -0.36 -3.34
N ILE A 102 7.14 -1.55 -3.75
CA ILE A 102 8.28 -2.23 -3.14
C ILE A 102 9.56 -1.43 -3.33
N ASN A 103 9.81 -0.88 -4.52
CA ASN A 103 10.97 -0.01 -4.75
C ASN A 103 10.95 1.24 -3.86
N GLN A 104 9.79 1.85 -3.67
CA GLN A 104 9.63 2.99 -2.75
C GLN A 104 9.91 2.57 -1.29
N THR A 105 9.40 1.41 -0.87
CA THR A 105 9.61 0.86 0.47
C THR A 105 11.08 0.52 0.73
N ILE A 106 11.75 -0.15 -0.22
CA ILE A 106 13.20 -0.41 -0.20
C ILE A 106 14.00 0.90 -0.13
N GLY A 107 13.60 1.91 -0.91
CA GLY A 107 14.22 3.22 -0.91
C GLY A 107 14.10 3.93 0.44
N LYS A 108 12.91 3.92 1.05
CA LYS A 108 12.67 4.45 2.41
C LYS A 108 13.52 3.72 3.45
N ALA A 109 13.46 2.39 3.47
CA ALA A 109 14.23 1.57 4.41
C ALA A 109 15.75 1.79 4.25
N SER A 110 16.24 1.91 3.01
CA SER A 110 17.65 2.18 2.72
C SER A 110 18.09 3.56 3.18
N LYS A 111 17.25 4.59 3.02
CA LYS A 111 17.51 5.94 3.54
C LYS A 111 17.60 5.95 5.07
N THR A 112 16.64 5.29 5.73
CA THR A 112 16.64 5.12 7.20
C THR A 112 17.90 4.40 7.66
N LEU A 113 18.28 3.30 7.00
CA LEU A 113 19.53 2.59 7.30
C LEU A 113 20.77 3.47 7.11
N GLY A 114 20.80 4.29 6.05
CA GLY A 114 21.86 5.28 5.81
C GLY A 114 21.95 6.32 6.93
N PHE A 115 20.81 6.80 7.43
CA PHE A 115 20.74 7.70 8.58
C PHE A 115 21.27 7.03 9.86
N LEU A 116 20.89 5.78 10.12
CA LEU A 116 21.41 5.02 11.28
C LEU A 116 22.92 4.79 11.19
N ARG A 117 23.45 4.53 9.99
CA ARG A 117 24.90 4.36 9.79
C ARG A 117 25.71 5.60 10.15
N ARG A 118 25.19 6.78 9.83
CA ARG A 118 25.85 8.06 10.12
C ARG A 118 25.84 8.40 11.60
N ASN A 119 24.72 8.14 12.29
CA ASN A 119 24.53 8.54 13.68
C ASN A 119 24.96 7.48 14.71
N LEU A 120 24.70 6.20 14.43
CA LEU A 120 24.93 5.08 15.34
C LEU A 120 26.16 4.24 14.96
N GLY A 121 27.04 4.74 14.08
CA GLY A 121 28.22 4.02 13.60
C GLY A 121 29.14 3.51 14.71
N ARG A 122 29.33 4.31 15.77
CA ARG A 122 30.20 4.02 16.92
C ARG A 122 29.49 3.32 18.08
N CYS A 123 28.19 3.08 17.98
CA CYS A 123 27.41 2.45 19.06
C CYS A 123 27.63 0.94 19.14
N THR A 124 27.20 0.34 20.25
CA THR A 124 27.28 -1.11 20.46
C THR A 124 26.39 -1.87 19.47
N PRO A 125 26.71 -3.14 19.14
CA PRO A 125 25.87 -3.98 18.28
C PRO A 125 24.43 -4.11 18.80
N ALA A 126 24.23 -4.17 20.11
CA ALA A 126 22.89 -4.24 20.71
C ALA A 126 22.05 -3.00 20.37
N THR A 127 22.58 -1.79 20.55
CA THR A 127 21.89 -0.54 20.19
C THR A 127 21.60 -0.46 18.69
N LYS A 128 22.54 -0.90 17.84
CA LYS A 128 22.34 -0.96 16.39
C LYS A 128 21.24 -1.94 16.00
N ALA A 129 21.18 -3.11 16.65
CA ALA A 129 20.15 -4.11 16.41
C ALA A 129 18.76 -3.60 16.82
N THR A 130 18.64 -2.95 17.98
CA THR A 130 17.39 -2.32 18.42
C THR A 130 16.93 -1.27 17.41
N ALA A 131 17.82 -0.35 17.01
CA ALA A 131 17.48 0.71 16.04
C ALA A 131 17.04 0.16 14.68
N TYR A 132 17.64 -0.94 14.22
CA TYR A 132 17.20 -1.63 13.01
C TYR A 132 15.78 -2.20 13.17
N SER A 133 15.55 -2.95 14.24
CA SER A 133 14.27 -3.61 14.52
C SER A 133 13.12 -2.64 14.75
N THR A 134 13.40 -1.43 15.26
CA THR A 134 12.36 -0.43 15.54
C THR A 134 12.07 0.51 14.38
N LEU A 135 13.04 0.76 13.47
CA LEU A 135 12.89 1.79 12.42
C LEU A 135 12.90 1.22 11.00
N VAL A 136 13.80 0.27 10.72
CA VAL A 136 13.99 -0.26 9.37
C VAL A 136 13.06 -1.45 9.11
N ARG A 137 12.99 -2.38 10.07
CA ARG A 137 12.18 -3.60 9.96
C ARG A 137 10.68 -3.30 9.75
N PRO A 138 10.04 -2.40 10.53
CA PRO A 138 8.61 -2.13 10.34
C PRO A 138 8.31 -1.52 8.98
N THR A 139 9.24 -0.72 8.43
CA THR A 139 9.10 -0.16 7.08
C THR A 139 9.05 -1.26 6.01
N LEU A 140 9.85 -2.32 6.17
CA LEU A 140 9.91 -3.44 5.21
C LEU A 140 8.76 -4.44 5.38
N GLU A 141 8.23 -4.61 6.60
CA GLU A 141 7.18 -5.59 6.91
C GLU A 141 5.77 -4.99 6.82
N TYR A 142 5.64 -3.66 6.76
CA TYR A 142 4.33 -3.01 6.68
C TYR A 142 3.53 -3.49 5.47
N ALA A 143 2.32 -3.97 5.74
CA ALA A 143 1.37 -4.47 4.75
C ALA A 143 1.93 -5.58 3.83
N SER A 144 2.97 -6.31 4.25
CA SER A 144 3.57 -7.39 3.45
C SER A 144 2.60 -8.50 3.02
N PRO A 145 1.52 -8.84 3.75
CA PRO A 145 0.52 -9.79 3.26
C PRO A 145 -0.23 -9.30 2.01
N VAL A 146 -0.28 -7.99 1.77
CA VAL A 146 -1.01 -7.40 0.64
C VAL A 146 -0.18 -7.45 -0.65
N TRP A 147 1.12 -7.16 -0.55
CA TRP A 147 2.01 -7.02 -1.70
C TRP A 147 2.98 -8.18 -1.89
N ASP A 148 2.72 -9.33 -1.24
CA ASP A 148 3.61 -10.50 -1.17
C ASP A 148 4.42 -10.69 -2.47
N PRO A 149 5.74 -10.44 -2.44
CA PRO A 149 6.53 -10.36 -3.66
C PRO A 149 6.71 -11.75 -4.27
N HIS A 150 6.11 -11.99 -5.43
CA HIS A 150 6.28 -13.27 -6.15
C HIS A 150 7.54 -13.32 -7.03
N GLN A 151 8.14 -12.17 -7.34
CA GLN A 151 9.32 -12.09 -8.21
C GLN A 151 10.60 -12.27 -7.39
N ILE A 152 11.45 -13.22 -7.81
CA ILE A 152 12.74 -13.53 -7.15
C ILE A 152 13.65 -12.29 -7.07
N THR A 153 13.64 -11.43 -8.09
CA THR A 153 14.41 -10.18 -8.12
C THR A 153 14.02 -9.28 -6.96
N THR A 154 12.72 -9.04 -6.79
CA THR A 154 12.17 -8.19 -5.75
C THR A 154 12.41 -8.74 -4.35
N ILE A 155 12.28 -10.06 -4.18
CA ILE A 155 12.65 -10.75 -2.93
C ILE A 155 14.13 -10.50 -2.61
N ARG A 156 15.03 -10.70 -3.59
CA ARG A 156 16.47 -10.48 -3.41
C ARG A 156 16.79 -9.03 -3.03
N ASP A 157 16.08 -8.06 -3.60
CA ASP A 157 16.30 -6.64 -3.31
C ASP A 157 15.88 -6.28 -1.87
N ILE A 158 14.75 -6.82 -1.39
CA ILE A 158 14.32 -6.67 0.01
C ILE A 158 15.34 -7.31 0.96
N GLU A 159 15.74 -8.56 0.69
CA GLU A 159 16.78 -9.26 1.47
C GLU A 159 18.10 -8.50 1.47
N GLN A 160 18.45 -7.81 0.38
CA GLN A 160 19.68 -7.04 0.29
C GLN A 160 19.72 -5.92 1.32
N VAL A 161 18.59 -5.26 1.61
CA VAL A 161 18.49 -4.25 2.67
C VAL A 161 18.75 -4.88 4.03
N GLN A 162 18.16 -6.04 4.31
CA GLN A 162 18.36 -6.78 5.56
C GLN A 162 19.83 -7.24 5.72
N ARG A 163 20.46 -7.74 4.64
CA ARG A 163 21.90 -8.07 4.59
C ARG A 163 22.77 -6.87 4.91
N ARG A 164 22.48 -5.71 4.30
CA ARG A 164 23.19 -4.45 4.57
C ARG A 164 23.02 -4.01 6.02
N ALA A 165 21.85 -4.22 6.61
CA ALA A 165 21.60 -3.91 8.02
C ALA A 165 22.37 -4.84 8.96
N ALA A 166 22.39 -6.15 8.71
CA ALA A 166 23.16 -7.10 9.51
C ALA A 166 24.66 -6.79 9.51
N ARG A 167 25.24 -6.46 8.36
CA ARG A 167 26.63 -6.02 8.27
C ARG A 167 26.91 -4.75 9.08
N PHE A 168 25.96 -3.82 9.12
CA PHE A 168 26.08 -2.61 9.93
C PHE A 168 26.04 -2.91 11.43
N VAL A 169 25.12 -3.77 11.88
CA VAL A 169 24.98 -4.16 13.29
C VAL A 169 26.25 -4.82 13.81
N TYR A 170 26.75 -5.84 13.11
CA TYR A 170 27.96 -6.57 13.50
C TYR A 170 29.26 -5.89 13.11
N SER A 171 29.20 -4.79 12.35
CA SER A 171 30.37 -4.12 11.75
C SER A 171 31.23 -5.06 10.88
N CYS A 172 30.64 -6.14 10.37
CA CYS A 172 31.27 -7.13 9.50
C CYS A 172 31.06 -6.74 8.03
N TYR A 173 31.93 -5.90 7.50
CA TYR A 173 31.84 -5.43 6.11
C TYR A 173 32.59 -6.31 5.10
N GLN A 174 33.55 -7.11 5.58
CA GLN A 174 34.43 -7.94 4.76
C GLN A 174 33.86 -9.35 4.48
N ASP A 175 32.91 -9.81 5.30
CA ASP A 175 32.34 -11.15 5.15
C ASP A 175 31.13 -11.13 4.20
N ASN A 176 31.28 -11.79 3.05
CA ASN A 176 30.19 -12.05 2.10
C ASN A 176 29.42 -13.33 2.42
N SER A 177 29.72 -14.01 3.55
CA SER A 177 29.03 -15.24 3.94
C SER A 177 27.52 -15.01 4.16
N PRO A 178 26.66 -15.91 3.66
CA PRO A 178 25.21 -15.77 3.74
C PRO A 178 24.63 -15.84 5.18
N GLY A 179 25.45 -16.09 6.21
CA GLY A 179 25.00 -16.33 7.59
C GLY A 179 24.88 -15.10 8.50
N CYS A 180 25.36 -13.92 8.11
CA CYS A 180 25.30 -12.72 8.96
C CYS A 180 23.86 -12.26 9.27
N VAL A 181 22.93 -12.45 8.33
CA VAL A 181 21.50 -12.12 8.52
C VAL A 181 20.82 -13.15 9.42
N THR A 182 21.11 -14.43 9.23
CA THR A 182 20.60 -15.52 10.08
C THR A 182 21.02 -15.35 11.53
N LYS A 183 22.26 -14.88 11.77
CA LYS A 183 22.74 -14.51 13.12
C LYS A 183 22.01 -13.29 13.71
N LEU A 184 21.61 -12.32 12.88
CA LEU A 184 20.87 -11.14 13.32
C LEU A 184 19.40 -11.45 13.64
N LEU A 185 18.75 -12.26 12.81
CA LEU A 185 17.30 -12.47 12.87
C LEU A 185 16.88 -13.60 13.83
N GLY A 186 17.82 -14.46 14.25
CA GLY A 186 17.50 -15.64 15.07
C GLY A 186 16.39 -16.51 14.43
N PRO A 187 15.84 -17.52 15.13
CA PRO A 187 14.76 -18.37 14.61
C PRO A 187 13.40 -17.67 14.48
N THR A 188 13.35 -16.33 14.49
CA THR A 188 12.11 -15.54 14.44
C THR A 188 11.84 -14.87 13.09
N SER A 189 12.57 -15.25 12.02
CA SER A 189 12.20 -14.85 10.68
C SER A 189 10.93 -15.59 10.28
N VAL A 190 9.80 -14.91 10.42
CA VAL A 190 8.56 -15.24 9.73
C VAL A 190 8.92 -15.43 8.27
N GLY A 191 8.93 -16.69 7.84
CA GLY A 191 8.99 -17.04 6.44
C GLY A 191 7.76 -16.43 5.81
N ILE A 192 7.96 -15.45 4.92
CA ILE A 192 6.92 -15.02 4.01
C ILE A 192 6.77 -16.17 3.00
N THR A 193 6.01 -17.18 3.42
CA THR A 193 5.49 -18.24 2.56
C THR A 193 4.01 -18.35 2.90
N ALA A 194 3.19 -17.59 2.18
CA ALA A 194 1.77 -17.85 2.13
C ALA A 194 1.27 -17.47 0.73
N THR A 195 1.34 -18.46 -0.16
CA THR A 195 0.55 -18.52 -1.38
C THR A 195 -0.90 -18.13 -1.11
N GLN A 196 -1.39 -17.05 -1.73
CA GLN A 196 -2.79 -16.93 -2.11
C GLN A 196 -2.96 -16.01 -3.32
N THR A 197 -3.36 -16.65 -4.42
CA THR A 197 -3.93 -16.06 -5.63
C THR A 197 -5.18 -15.24 -5.32
N MET A 198 -5.28 -14.01 -5.81
CA MET A 198 -6.57 -13.32 -5.99
C MET A 198 -6.64 -12.56 -7.32
N GLU A 199 -7.88 -12.48 -7.81
CA GLU A 199 -8.34 -12.13 -9.15
C GLU A 199 -8.38 -10.62 -9.41
N THR A 200 -8.58 -10.26 -10.69
CA THR A 200 -8.59 -8.88 -11.21
C THR A 200 -9.86 -8.11 -10.83
N GLU A 201 -9.71 -6.97 -10.16
CA GLU A 201 -10.81 -6.06 -9.77
C GLU A 201 -10.45 -4.60 -9.99
N SER A 202 -11.40 -3.77 -10.43
CA SER A 202 -11.28 -2.31 -10.57
C SER A 202 -11.61 -1.61 -9.24
N CYS A 203 -10.80 -0.64 -8.81
CA CYS A 203 -10.84 -0.08 -7.45
C CYS A 203 -10.73 1.46 -7.48
N ALA A 204 -11.73 2.21 -7.01
CA ALA A 204 -11.65 3.66 -6.90
C ALA A 204 -11.26 4.05 -5.46
N VAL A 205 -10.32 4.99 -5.31
CA VAL A 205 -9.74 5.39 -4.02
C VAL A 205 -10.20 6.80 -3.68
N LEU A 206 -11.13 6.94 -2.75
CA LEU A 206 -11.57 8.24 -2.26
C LEU A 206 -10.78 8.53 -0.97
N GLN A 207 -9.98 9.59 -0.98
CA GLN A 207 -9.34 10.07 0.24
C GLN A 207 -10.15 11.25 0.77
N ASP A 208 -10.68 11.15 1.99
CA ASP A 208 -11.04 12.32 2.78
C ASP A 208 -9.85 12.65 3.69
N SER A 209 -9.71 13.94 3.99
CA SER A 209 -8.76 14.43 4.97
C SER A 209 -9.47 15.53 5.71
N THR A 210 -9.94 15.17 6.91
CA THR A 210 -10.44 16.12 7.89
C THR A 210 -9.45 17.27 8.03
N SER A 211 -9.85 18.44 7.57
CA SER A 211 -9.20 19.70 7.89
C SER A 211 -10.31 20.73 7.90
N ASP A 212 -10.54 21.24 9.11
CA ASP A 212 -11.46 22.31 9.46
C ASP A 212 -11.52 23.39 8.38
N ASP A 213 -12.64 23.49 7.66
CA ASP A 213 -13.20 24.74 7.14
C ASP A 213 -14.50 24.42 6.40
N CYS A 214 -15.58 24.21 7.17
CA CYS A 214 -16.95 24.29 6.66
C CYS A 214 -17.50 25.71 6.91
N HIS A 215 -17.61 26.48 5.84
CA HIS A 215 -18.50 27.64 5.75
C HIS A 215 -19.44 27.47 4.57
#